data_AF-B4EC99-F1
#
_entry.id   AF-B4EC99-F1
#
_cell.length_a   1.000
_cell.length_b   1.000
_cell.length_c   1.000
_cell.angle_alpha   90.00
_cell.angle_beta   90.00
_cell.angle_gamma   90.00
#
_symmetry.space_group_name_H-M   'P 1'
#
loop_
_entity.id
_entity.type
_entity.pdbx_description
1 polymer ?
#
loop_
_entity_poly.entity_id
_entity_poly.type
_entity_poly.pdbx_seq_one_letter_code
_entity_poly.pdbx_strand_id
1 'polypeptide(L)'
;MNIKRIAVLSLASLAVSACMTIGHKFDPDALDSMRPGVTTIQDAETALGKPASSSAVANGGTLLQWMYSQGSVIGASGAHVAVLFDKDGKMVRVMHRNQM
;
A
#
# COMPACT_ATOMS: atom_id res chain seq x y z
N MET A 1 -44.64 26.73 -13.31
CA MET A 1 -43.57 25.72 -13.48
C MET A 1 -42.94 25.48 -12.10
N ASN A 2 -43.19 24.31 -11.51
CA ASN A 2 -43.17 24.10 -10.06
C ASN A 2 -41.76 24.01 -9.47
N ILE A 3 -41.32 25.05 -8.76
CA ILE A 3 -40.10 25.08 -7.91
C ILE A 3 -39.97 23.83 -7.01
N LYS A 4 -41.10 23.27 -6.56
CA LYS A 4 -41.17 22.03 -5.77
C LYS A 4 -40.58 20.79 -6.48
N ARG A 5 -40.61 20.74 -7.82
CA ARG A 5 -40.07 19.60 -8.61
C ARG A 5 -38.55 19.69 -8.80
N ILE A 6 -37.99 20.89 -8.79
CA ILE A 6 -36.54 21.13 -8.97
C ILE A 6 -35.77 20.78 -7.69
N ALA A 7 -36.36 21.02 -6.52
CA ALA A 7 -35.77 20.67 -5.23
C ALA A 7 -35.58 19.15 -5.04
N VAL A 8 -36.51 18.33 -5.54
CA VAL A 8 -36.45 16.86 -5.38
C VAL A 8 -35.36 16.23 -6.24
N LEU A 9 -35.07 16.78 -7.43
CA LEU A 9 -34.00 16.26 -8.29
C LEU A 9 -32.59 16.62 -7.81
N SER A 10 -32.44 17.63 -6.93
CA SER A 10 -31.13 18.11 -6.48
C SER A 10 -30.61 17.37 -5.23
N LEU A 11 -31.47 16.60 -4.55
CA LEU A 11 -31.11 15.89 -3.31
C LEU A 11 -30.56 14.47 -3.57
N ALA A 12 -30.74 13.93 -4.77
CA ALA A 12 -30.31 12.59 -5.14
C ALA A 12 -28.82 12.51 -5.57
N SER A 13 -28.16 13.65 -5.78
CA SER A 13 -26.80 13.71 -6.36
C SER A 13 -25.66 13.76 -5.33
N LEU A 14 -25.94 13.79 -4.01
CA LEU A 14 -24.91 13.92 -2.97
C LEU A 14 -24.39 12.59 -2.39
N ALA A 15 -24.87 11.44 -2.84
CA ALA A 15 -24.49 10.15 -2.25
C ALA A 15 -23.40 9.38 -3.02
N VAL A 16 -22.50 10.07 -3.73
CA VAL A 16 -21.29 9.41 -4.25
C VAL A 16 -20.26 9.34 -3.12
N SER A 17 -20.43 8.35 -2.24
CA SER A 17 -19.39 7.99 -1.28
C SER A 17 -18.17 7.49 -2.07
N ALA A 18 -17.13 8.31 -2.14
CA ALA A 18 -15.88 7.94 -2.80
C ALA A 18 -15.11 6.93 -1.93
N CYS A 19 -15.45 5.65 -2.04
CA CYS A 19 -14.58 4.58 -1.57
C CYS A 19 -13.35 4.57 -2.47
N MET A 20 -12.21 4.98 -1.92
CA MET A 20 -10.93 4.98 -2.65
C MET A 20 -10.09 3.81 -2.16
N THR A 21 -9.50 3.06 -3.09
CA THR A 21 -8.50 2.04 -2.79
C THR A 21 -7.25 2.31 -3.62
N ILE A 22 -6.10 2.26 -2.98
CA ILE A 22 -4.79 2.46 -3.58
C ILE A 22 -3.94 1.22 -3.31
N GLY A 23 -3.33 0.69 -4.37
CA GLY A 23 -2.43 -0.46 -4.29
C GLY A 23 -3.15 -1.80 -4.11
N HIS A 24 -2.34 -2.84 -3.86
CA HIS A 24 -2.83 -4.19 -3.59
C HIS A 24 -2.72 -4.48 -2.09
N LYS A 25 -3.75 -5.13 -1.53
CA LYS A 25 -3.71 -5.54 -0.12
C LYS A 25 -2.61 -6.59 0.07
N PHE A 26 -1.82 -6.41 1.11
CA PHE A 26 -0.76 -7.32 1.53
C PHE A 26 -0.78 -7.48 3.04
N ASP A 27 -0.12 -8.53 3.53
CA ASP A 27 0.05 -8.75 4.96
C ASP A 27 1.39 -8.14 5.44
N PRO A 28 1.38 -6.99 6.12
CA PRO A 28 2.60 -6.38 6.64
C PRO A 28 3.30 -7.22 7.73
N ASP A 29 2.61 -8.19 8.33
CA ASP A 29 3.18 -9.06 9.37
C ASP A 29 4.00 -10.21 8.79
N ALA A 30 3.90 -10.46 7.48
CA ALA A 30 4.80 -11.37 6.78
C ALA A 30 6.28 -10.97 6.89
N LEU A 31 6.58 -9.70 7.18
CA LEU A 31 7.93 -9.20 7.46
C LEU A 31 8.58 -9.87 8.68
N ASP A 32 7.81 -10.37 9.63
CA ASP A 32 8.33 -10.99 10.86
C ASP A 32 9.03 -12.33 10.59
N SER A 33 8.74 -12.94 9.44
CA SER A 33 9.43 -14.14 8.94
C SER A 33 10.69 -13.83 8.12
N MET A 34 10.90 -12.57 7.74
CA MET A 34 12.00 -12.16 6.88
C MET A 34 13.28 -11.93 7.67
N ARG A 35 14.41 -12.33 7.09
CA ARG A 35 15.72 -12.34 7.77
C ARG A 35 16.78 -11.63 6.92
N PRO A 36 17.47 -10.63 7.50
CA PRO A 36 18.62 -10.00 6.86
C PRO A 36 19.68 -11.02 6.40
N GLY A 37 20.27 -10.79 5.23
CA GLY A 37 21.26 -11.65 4.58
C GLY A 37 20.71 -12.95 3.99
N VAL A 38 19.46 -13.33 4.31
CA VAL A 38 18.86 -14.61 3.88
C VAL A 38 17.76 -14.37 2.85
N THR A 39 16.75 -13.58 3.24
CA THR A 39 15.56 -13.30 2.42
C THR A 39 15.96 -12.61 1.13
N THR A 40 15.55 -13.17 0.00
CA THR A 40 15.73 -12.58 -1.32
C THR A 40 14.59 -11.61 -1.66
N ILE A 41 14.79 -10.79 -2.69
CA ILE A 41 13.69 -10.03 -3.31
C ILE A 41 12.53 -10.96 -3.68
N GLN A 42 12.80 -12.12 -4.27
CA GLN A 42 11.76 -13.05 -4.71
C GLN A 42 10.99 -13.67 -3.53
N ASP A 43 11.67 -13.96 -2.42
CA ASP A 43 10.99 -14.41 -1.19
C ASP A 43 10.05 -13.32 -0.65
N ALA A 44 10.52 -12.06 -0.64
CA ALA A 44 9.72 -10.92 -0.21
C ALA A 44 8.51 -10.69 -1.14
N GLU A 45 8.69 -10.79 -2.45
CA GLU A 45 7.59 -10.71 -3.43
C GLU A 45 6.61 -11.86 -3.31
N THR A 46 7.08 -13.05 -2.96
CA THR A 46 6.21 -14.21 -2.70
C THR A 46 5.34 -13.98 -1.47
N ALA A 47 5.91 -13.37 -0.43
CA ALA A 47 5.21 -13.11 0.84
C ALA A 47 4.29 -11.88 0.78
N LEU A 48 4.72 -10.78 0.15
CA LEU A 48 4.03 -9.48 0.16
C LEU A 48 3.32 -9.16 -1.16
N GLY A 49 3.54 -9.95 -2.21
CA GLY A 49 3.14 -9.62 -3.57
C GLY A 49 4.11 -8.64 -4.25
N LYS A 50 3.71 -8.12 -5.40
CA LYS A 50 4.53 -7.16 -6.15
C LYS A 50 4.67 -5.83 -5.39
N PRO A 51 5.87 -5.24 -5.33
CA PRO A 51 6.06 -3.93 -4.71
C PRO A 51 5.31 -2.86 -5.51
N ALA A 52 4.79 -1.87 -4.79
CA ALA A 52 4.19 -0.68 -5.38
C ALA A 52 5.24 0.25 -6.00
N SER A 53 6.46 0.24 -5.50
CA SER A 53 7.58 1.01 -6.03
C SER A 53 8.92 0.32 -5.79
N SER A 54 9.88 0.59 -6.68
CA SER A 54 11.28 0.19 -6.58
C SER A 54 12.17 1.38 -6.85
N SER A 55 13.23 1.55 -6.07
CA SER A 55 14.18 2.64 -6.24
C SER A 55 15.60 2.16 -5.95
N ALA A 56 16.54 2.50 -6.82
CA ALA A 56 17.96 2.29 -6.55
C ALA A 56 18.43 3.23 -5.43
N VAL A 57 19.24 2.71 -4.51
CA VAL A 57 19.90 3.49 -3.46
C VAL A 57 21.42 3.40 -3.60
N ALA A 58 22.14 4.17 -2.78
CA ALA A 58 23.61 4.14 -2.77
C ALA A 58 24.16 2.72 -2.61
N ASN A 59 25.37 2.48 -3.14
CA ASN A 59 26.08 1.19 -3.11
C ASN A 59 25.38 0.04 -3.87
N GLY A 60 24.52 0.37 -4.84
CA GLY A 60 23.85 -0.62 -5.68
C GLY A 60 22.69 -1.35 -4.99
N GLY A 61 22.28 -0.90 -3.80
CA GLY A 61 21.11 -1.45 -3.13
C GLY A 61 19.81 -1.06 -3.82
N THR A 62 18.74 -1.78 -3.50
CA THR A 62 17.38 -1.51 -3.99
C THR A 62 16.43 -1.37 -2.82
N LEU A 63 15.67 -0.28 -2.78
CA LEU A 63 14.57 -0.09 -1.86
C LEU A 63 13.27 -0.51 -2.55
N LEU A 64 12.61 -1.54 -2.02
CA LEU A 64 11.28 -1.96 -2.45
C LEU A 64 10.23 -1.51 -1.46
N GLN A 65 9.11 -1.01 -1.96
CA GLN A 65 8.03 -0.45 -1.14
C GLN A 65 6.70 -1.10 -1.49
N TRP A 66 5.93 -1.47 -0.48
CA TRP A 66 4.56 -1.95 -0.59
C TRP A 66 3.65 -0.97 0.14
N MET A 67 2.62 -0.52 -0.54
CA MET A 67 1.69 0.46 0.00
C MET A 67 0.26 0.07 -0.37
N TYR A 68 -0.59 0.03 0.65
CA TYR A 68 -2.02 -0.22 0.53
C TYR A 68 -2.75 0.82 1.36
N SER A 69 -3.80 1.40 0.79
CA SER A 69 -4.71 2.29 1.51
C SER A 69 -6.11 2.07 0.99
N GLN A 70 -7.07 1.97 1.91
CA GLN A 70 -8.49 1.84 1.61
C GLN A 70 -9.26 2.82 2.49
N GLY A 71 -9.97 3.75 1.84
CA GLY A 71 -10.90 4.67 2.49
C GLY A 71 -12.34 4.26 2.23
N SER A 72 -13.18 4.36 3.26
CA SER A 72 -14.62 4.12 3.20
C SER A 72 -15.37 5.15 4.07
N VAL A 73 -16.70 5.16 3.97
CA VAL A 73 -17.55 6.02 4.81
C VAL A 73 -17.45 5.73 6.32
N ILE A 74 -17.00 4.54 6.70
CA ILE A 74 -16.87 4.11 8.10
C ILE A 74 -15.44 4.23 8.65
N GLY A 75 -14.48 4.63 7.83
CA GLY A 75 -13.07 4.74 8.24
C GLY A 75 -12.08 4.44 7.11
N ALA A 76 -10.80 4.61 7.42
CA ALA A 76 -9.69 4.27 6.54
C ALA A 76 -8.81 3.21 7.19
N SER A 77 -8.20 2.37 6.37
CA SER A 77 -7.19 1.38 6.79
C SER A 77 -6.07 1.33 5.76
N GLY A 78 -4.88 0.94 6.18
CA GLY A 78 -3.76 0.83 5.24
C GLY A 78 -2.48 0.31 5.86
N ALA A 79 -1.52 0.02 5.00
CA ALA A 79 -0.19 -0.39 5.40
C ALA A 79 0.85 0.18 4.42
N HIS A 80 2.00 0.58 4.95
CA HIS A 80 3.16 0.96 4.15
C HIS A 80 4.40 0.31 4.75
N VAL A 81 5.08 -0.49 3.94
CA VAL A 81 6.35 -1.08 4.30
C VAL A 81 7.40 -0.83 3.23
N ALA A 82 8.64 -0.63 3.67
CA ALA A 82 9.78 -0.47 2.78
C ALA A 82 10.92 -1.37 3.27
N VAL A 83 11.51 -2.16 2.38
CA VAL A 83 12.60 -3.09 2.68
C VAL A 83 13.78 -2.77 1.78
N LEU A 84 14.95 -2.61 2.40
CA LEU A 84 16.20 -2.41 1.69
C LEU A 84 16.84 -3.75 1.37
N PHE A 85 17.20 -3.95 0.11
CA PHE A 85 17.99 -5.05 -0.40
C PHE A 85 19.37 -4.55 -0.84
N ASP A 86 20.39 -5.38 -0.70
CA ASP A 86 21.73 -5.10 -1.20
C ASP A 86 21.82 -5.34 -2.72
N LYS A 87 23.02 -5.11 -3.25
CA LYS A 87 23.34 -5.35 -4.67
C LYS A 87 23.18 -6.80 -5.13
N ASP A 88 23.17 -7.76 -4.21
CA ASP A 88 23.01 -9.19 -4.49
C ASP A 88 21.54 -9.63 -4.32
N GLY A 89 20.64 -8.68 -4.06
CA GLY A 89 19.22 -8.92 -3.89
C GLY A 89 18.86 -9.57 -2.56
N LYS A 90 19.73 -9.46 -1.55
CA LYS A 90 19.48 -9.95 -0.19
C LYS A 90 18.99 -8.83 0.72
N MET A 91 18.02 -9.15 1.56
CA MET A 91 17.46 -8.23 2.53
C MET A 91 18.57 -7.72 3.44
N VAL A 92 18.67 -6.40 3.59
CA VAL A 92 19.54 -5.75 4.56
C VAL A 92 18.75 -5.43 5.82
N ARG A 93 17.59 -4.76 5.68
CA ARG A 93 16.75 -4.34 6.80
C ARG A 93 15.40 -3.82 6.33
N VAL A 94 14.42 -3.84 7.23
CA VAL A 94 13.19 -3.06 7.09
C VAL A 94 13.53 -1.58 7.33
N MET A 95 13.14 -0.72 6.39
CA MET A 95 13.36 0.73 6.46
C MET A 95 12.13 1.50 6.92
N HIS A 96 10.95 0.98 6.64
CA HIS A 96 9.70 1.56 7.08
C HIS A 96 8.69 0.44 7.31
N ARG A 97 7.90 0.55 8.38
CA ARG A 97 6.71 -0.27 8.63
C ARG A 97 5.70 0.59 9.37
N ASN A 98 4.55 0.80 8.76
CA ASN A 98 3.42 1.49 9.36
C ASN A 98 2.12 0.78 8.97
N GLN A 99 1.17 0.76 9.90
CA GLN A 99 -0.18 0.23 9.72
C GLN A 99 -1.17 1.23 10.32
N MET A 100 -2.29 1.45 9.63
CA MET A 100 -3.34 2.41 9.99
C MET A 100 -4.70 1.71 10.09
#